data_AF-A0A7C7E491-F1
#
_entry.id   AF-A0A7C7E491-F1
#
_cell.length_a   1.000
_cell.length_b   1.000
_cell.length_c   1.000
_cell.angle_alpha   90.00
_cell.angle_beta   90.00
_cell.angle_gamma   90.00
#
_symmetry.space_group_name_H-M   'P 1'
#
loop_
_entity.id
_entity.type
_entity.pdbx_description
1 polymer ?
#
loop_
_entity_poly.entity_id
_entity_poly.type
_entity_poly.pdbx_seq_one_letter_code
_entity_poly.pdbx_strand_id
1 'polypeptide(L)' 'MPKKYLLLTGKKLQNSDFGILPIGPPDKRYRKILNYKNIVIKEWLEIYKLRGDKRLIETAYDTGLGPKNPQGFGCFEVVG' A
#
# COMPACT_ATOMS: atom_id res chain seq x y z
N MET A 1 0.81 1.73 7.82
CA MET A 1 0.86 3.16 7.48
C MET A 1 1.23 4.07 8.65
N PRO A 2 0.74 3.89 9.89
CA PRO A 2 1.04 4.82 11.00
C PRO A 2 2.54 5.06 11.26
N LYS A 3 3.38 4.01 11.11
CA LYS A 3 4.84 4.13 11.21
C LYS A 3 5.43 5.08 10.16
N LYS A 4 4.97 5.00 8.90
CA LYS A 4 5.44 5.89 7.83
C LYS A 4 5.04 7.33 8.11
N TYR A 5 3.81 7.55 8.54
CA TYR A 5 3.32 8.88 8.93
C TYR A 5 4.17 9.49 10.05
N LEU A 6 4.49 8.69 11.09
CA LEU A 6 5.36 9.15 12.18
C LEU A 6 6.75 9.53 11.67
N LEU A 7 7.35 8.73 10.79
CA LEU A 7 8.68 9.00 10.23
C LEU A 7 8.72 10.27 9.37
N LEU A 8 7.66 10.54 8.60
CA LEU A 8 7.59 11.73 7.76
C LEU A 8 7.25 13.01 8.54
N THR A 9 6.36 12.92 9.52
CA THR A 9 5.77 14.11 10.16
C THR A 9 6.28 14.36 11.58
N GLY A 10 6.94 13.39 12.20
CA GLY A 10 7.31 13.42 13.62
C GLY A 10 6.12 13.29 14.58
N LYS A 11 4.88 13.13 14.07
CA LYS A 11 3.65 13.13 14.87
C LYS A 11 3.05 11.72 14.99
N LYS A 12 2.46 11.42 16.14
CA LYS A 12 1.60 10.23 16.31
C LYS A 12 0.14 10.58 16.04
N LEU A 13 -0.57 9.65 15.40
CA LEU A 13 -2.02 9.71 15.21
C LEU A 13 -2.70 8.96 16.37
N GLN A 14 -3.75 9.55 16.94
CA GLN A 14 -4.56 8.89 17.96
C GLN A 14 -5.39 7.75 17.36
N ASN A 15 -6.03 7.99 16.20
CA ASN A 15 -6.68 6.94 15.43
C ASN A 15 -5.74 6.47 14.31
N SER A 16 -5.35 5.20 14.37
CA SER A 16 -4.36 4.61 13.45
C SER A 16 -4.97 3.60 12.47
N ASP A 17 -6.29 3.54 12.40
CA ASP A 17 -7.02 2.63 11.53
C ASP A 17 -6.68 2.91 10.06
N PHE A 18 -6.18 1.88 9.41
CA PHE A 18 -5.87 1.87 8.00
C PHE A 18 -6.12 0.46 7.45
N GLY A 19 -6.96 0.38 6.43
CA GLY A 19 -7.37 -0.87 5.79
C GLY A 19 -7.28 -0.78 4.28
N ILE A 20 -6.95 -1.90 3.67
CA ILE A 20 -6.95 -2.12 2.23
C ILE A 20 -7.95 -3.25 2.00
N LEU A 21 -9.02 -2.95 1.27
CA LEU A 21 -10.14 -3.88 1.06
C LEU A 21 -10.22 -4.21 -0.43
N PRO A 22 -10.24 -5.50 -0.84
CA PRO A 22 -10.48 -5.85 -2.23
C PRO A 22 -11.91 -5.47 -2.63
N ILE A 23 -12.11 -5.04 -3.88
CA ILE A 23 -13.43 -4.66 -4.42
C ILE A 23 -14.18 -5.88 -5.01
N GLY A 24 -13.61 -7.09 -4.88
CA GLY A 24 -14.23 -8.32 -5.36
C GLY A 24 -13.53 -9.56 -4.85
N PRO A 25 -13.92 -10.75 -5.35
CA PRO A 25 -13.19 -11.98 -5.07
C PRO A 25 -11.78 -11.91 -5.70
N PRO A 26 -10.75 -12.44 -5.04
CA PRO A 26 -9.39 -12.40 -5.55
C PRO A 26 -9.24 -13.18 -6.86
N ASP A 27 -8.85 -12.51 -7.95
CA ASP A 27 -8.60 -13.13 -9.25
C ASP A 27 -7.10 -13.31 -9.53
N LYS A 28 -6.65 -14.57 -9.59
CA LYS A 28 -5.25 -14.95 -9.85
C LYS A 28 -4.63 -14.29 -11.08
N ARG A 29 -5.42 -13.80 -12.06
CA ARG A 29 -4.92 -13.04 -13.23
C ARG A 29 -4.21 -11.75 -12.84
N TYR A 30 -4.61 -11.13 -11.73
CA TYR A 30 -3.97 -9.92 -11.20
C TYR A 30 -2.72 -10.23 -10.36
N ARG A 31 -2.46 -11.51 -10.06
CA ARG A 31 -1.26 -11.90 -9.34
C ARG A 31 -0.05 -11.90 -10.27
N LYS A 32 0.94 -11.07 -9.97
CA LYS A 32 2.24 -11.07 -10.64
C LYS A 32 3.28 -11.76 -9.76
N ILE A 33 4.07 -12.63 -10.36
CA ILE A 33 5.21 -13.29 -9.71
C ILE A 33 6.46 -12.78 -10.40
N LEU A 34 7.38 -12.23 -9.62
CA LEU A 34 8.63 -11.66 -10.11
C LEU A 34 9.80 -12.13 -9.26
N ASN A 35 10.96 -12.31 -9.89
CA ASN A 35 12.19 -12.63 -9.19
C ASN A 35 13.04 -11.35 -9.09
N TYR A 36 13.22 -10.85 -7.87
CA TYR A 36 14.02 -9.66 -7.59
C TYR A 36 15.21 -10.05 -6.74
N LYS A 37 16.43 -9.98 -7.30
CA LYS A 37 17.68 -10.33 -6.61
C LYS A 37 17.62 -11.70 -5.92
N ASN A 38 17.16 -12.73 -6.65
CA ASN A 38 16.97 -14.10 -6.17
C ASN A 38 15.88 -14.27 -5.10
N ILE A 39 15.04 -13.26 -4.89
CA ILE A 39 13.87 -13.32 -4.00
C ILE A 39 12.62 -13.34 -4.87
N VAL A 40 11.81 -14.40 -4.73
CA VAL A 40 10.50 -14.48 -5.37
C VAL A 40 9.52 -13.58 -4.61
N ILE A 41 8.98 -12.59 -5.32
CA ILE A 41 7.97 -11.67 -4.83
C ILE A 41 6.65 -11.98 -5.54
N LYS A 42 5.57 -12.07 -4.77
CA LYS A 42 4.20 -12.25 -5.27
C LYS A 42 3.43 -10.98 -4.97
N GLU A 43 2.92 -10.33 -6.00
CA GLU A 43 2.16 -9.09 -5.89
C GLU A 43 0.79 -9.23 -6.54
N TRP A 44 -0.10 -8.30 -6.20
CA TRP A 44 -1.46 -8.23 -6.71
C TRP A 44 -1.70 -6.84 -7.31
N LEU A 45 -2.04 -6.82 -8.60
CA LEU A 45 -2.33 -5.61 -9.38
C LEU A 45 -3.83 -5.54 -9.68
N GLU A 46 -4.62 -5.30 -8.64
CA GLU A 46 -6.08 -5.17 -8.71
C GLU A 46 -6.51 -3.84 -8.07
N ILE A 47 -7.77 -3.45 -8.24
CA ILE A 47 -8.33 -2.25 -7.61
C ILE A 47 -8.74 -2.58 -6.18
N TYR A 48 -8.26 -1.75 -5.24
CA TYR A 48 -8.55 -1.86 -3.81
C TYR A 48 -9.19 -0.58 -3.29
N LYS A 49 -10.08 -0.72 -2.31
CA LYS A 49 -10.61 0.39 -1.52
C LYS A 49 -9.71 0.62 -0.31
N LEU A 50 -9.15 1.82 -0.21
CA LEU A 50 -8.47 2.28 1.00
C LEU A 50 -9.48 2.85 2.00
N ARG A 51 -9.31 2.52 3.28
CA ARG A 51 -10.11 3.06 4.40
C ARG A 51 -9.17 3.49 5.51
N GLY A 52 -9.39 4.67 6.09
CA GLY A 52 -8.62 5.12 7.24
C GLY A 52 -8.65 6.64 7.39
N ASP A 53 -7.86 7.17 8.32
CA ASP A 53 -7.64 8.61 8.45
C ASP A 53 -7.05 9.17 7.14
N LYS A 54 -7.58 10.31 6.68
CA LYS A 54 -7.16 10.96 5.42
C LYS A 54 -5.65 11.13 5.35
N ARG A 55 -5.00 11.50 6.45
CA ARG A 55 -3.55 11.72 6.54
C ARG A 55 -2.76 10.44 6.28
N LEU A 56 -3.31 9.28 6.68
CA LEU A 56 -2.69 7.98 6.42
C LEU A 56 -2.86 7.57 4.95
N ILE A 57 -3.98 7.94 4.32
CA ILE A 57 -4.21 7.72 2.88
C ILE A 57 -3.28 8.60 2.05
N GLU A 58 -3.14 9.88 2.38
CA GLU A 58 -2.18 10.81 1.75
C GLU A 58 -0.75 10.29 1.91
N THR A 59 -0.37 9.89 3.13
CA THR A 59 0.95 9.25 3.37
C THR A 59 1.16 8.00 2.53
N ALA A 60 0.13 7.16 2.40
CA ALA A 60 0.22 5.96 1.59
C ALA A 60 0.41 6.30 0.10
N TYR A 61 -0.27 7.33 -0.40
CA TYR A 61 -0.12 7.80 -1.77
C TYR A 61 1.32 8.30 -2.03
N ASP A 62 1.85 9.13 -1.14
CA ASP A 62 3.19 9.72 -1.30
C ASP A 62 4.33 8.70 -1.14
N THR A 63 4.12 7.66 -0.31
CA THR A 63 5.20 6.71 0.06
C THR A 63 5.01 5.29 -0.47
N GLY A 64 3.90 5.04 -1.16
CA GLY A 64 3.44 3.72 -1.55
C GLY A 64 2.97 2.83 -0.38
N LEU A 65 2.34 1.73 -0.74
CA LEU A 65 1.87 0.69 0.16
C LEU A 65 2.99 -0.30 0.52
N GLY A 66 2.94 -0.87 1.72
CA GLY A 66 3.93 -1.87 2.17
C GLY A 66 5.34 -1.32 2.46
N PRO A 67 6.34 -2.19 2.60
CA PRO A 67 7.70 -1.81 3.00
C PRO A 67 8.74 -1.77 1.85
N LYS A 68 8.42 -2.31 0.66
CA LYS A 68 9.38 -2.46 -0.45
C LYS A 68 9.37 -1.29 -1.45
N ASN A 69 9.01 -0.10 -0.99
CA ASN A 69 8.87 1.08 -1.85
C ASN A 69 10.20 1.53 -2.49
N PRO A 70 11.35 1.51 -1.78
CA PRO A 70 12.64 1.83 -2.41
C PRO A 70 13.04 0.88 -3.54
N GLN A 71 12.42 -0.30 -3.64
CA GLN A 71 12.64 -1.27 -4.71
C GLN A 71 11.60 -1.17 -5.83
N GLY A 72 10.73 -0.15 -5.81
CA GLY A 72 9.75 0.11 -6.87
C GLY A 72 8.37 -0.51 -6.65
N PHE A 73 8.05 -0.98 -5.44
CA PHE A 73 6.77 -1.65 -5.15
C PHE A 73 5.78 -0.78 -4.38
N GLY A 74 4.49 -1.09 -4.53
CA GLY A 74 3.41 -0.49 -3.75
C GLY A 74 2.98 0.92 -4.18
N CYS A 75 3.50 1.45 -5.28
CA CYS A 75 2.94 2.65 -5.92
C CYS A 75 1.54 2.31 -6.48
N PHE A 76 0.62 3.26 -6.40
CA PHE A 76 -0.75 3.07 -6.89
C PHE A 76 -1.34 4.40 -7.38
N GLU A 77 -2.39 4.31 -8.19
CA GLU A 77 -3.17 5.44 -8.66
C GLU A 77 -4.55 5.48 -8.00
N VAL A 78 -5.15 6.67 -7.94
CA VAL A 78 -6.52 6.85 -7.47
C VAL A 78 -7.47 6.70 -8.64
N VAL A 79 -8.37 5.73 -8.56
CA VAL A 79 -9.42 5.49 -9.56
C VAL A 79 -10.67 6.26 -9.14
N GLY A 80 -11.18 7.12 -10.02
CA GLY A 80 -12.37 7.96 -9.82
C GLY A 80 -13.66 7.33 -10.35
#